data_AF-A0A1H4W6J2-F1
#
_entry.id   AF-A0A1H4W6J2-F1
#
_cell.length_a   1.000
_cell.length_b   1.000
_cell.length_c   1.000
_cell.angle_alpha   90.00
_cell.angle_beta   90.00
_cell.angle_gamma   90.00
#
_symmetry.space_group_name_H-M   'P 1'
#
loop_
_entity.id
_entity.type
_entity.pdbx_description
1 polymer ?
#
loop_
_entity_poly.entity_id
_entity_poly.type
_entity_poly.pdbx_seq_one_letter_code
_entity_poly.pdbx_strand_id
1 'polypeptide(L)'
;MRLSELKNSGRSPVLPLSLELADAAGPAQLQLLSLLRVLPGQRYVGAGVWRGRPVLAKLLVGPKAARHFQRELNGVRLLAQQGLTTPLLLADGLQEGEGGWLLFEFLQDSQSLGEAWQRVENLPVLADEQTAVLAEALGAIAQLHAKGLWQEDLHLDNLLRHGGQLYLIDGAGICVEEAGKPLSRSRVLENLGVFFAQLPKSLEPFTEELLVHYLLGNAEHALPLEALEKQVNRVRGWRLRDFLNKVGRDCSLFSVQRGPFALRAIRREEEATMLPVLEQADALLDQGHLYKTGGAASVGRVAVAGRTLVVKRYNIKGLAHWLKRFWRPSRAWHSWREGNRLAFLGIATPKPLALLEQRFFWLRRRAYLVTEYLPGPDIIERFAPFVDSGEAPESELLALDRLFAELIRERISHGDFKGHNLFWHEDRWALIDLDSMCQHASLSSFAPAYARDRARFMRNWPESSHLYQVIDQRLPKTAHSTQA
;
A
#
# COMPACT_ATOMS: atom_id res chain seq x y z
N MET A 1 -32.37 9.20 -13.06
CA MET A 1 -32.23 9.05 -11.60
C MET A 1 -31.71 10.36 -11.01
N ARG A 2 -31.96 10.62 -9.74
CA ARG A 2 -31.44 11.79 -9.00
C ARG A 2 -30.10 11.49 -8.34
N LEU A 3 -29.35 12.53 -7.99
CA LEU A 3 -28.06 12.38 -7.29
C LEU A 3 -28.23 11.75 -5.90
N SER A 4 -29.33 12.06 -5.21
CA SER A 4 -29.65 11.46 -3.91
C SER A 4 -29.84 9.93 -3.96
N GLU A 5 -30.34 9.41 -5.08
CA GLU A 5 -30.54 7.98 -5.30
C GLU A 5 -29.20 7.24 -5.48
N LEU A 6 -28.23 7.90 -6.13
CA LEU A 6 -26.88 7.35 -6.38
C LEU A 6 -26.15 7.02 -5.07
N LYS A 7 -26.48 7.71 -3.98
CA LYS A 7 -25.96 7.43 -2.64
C LYS A 7 -26.13 5.96 -2.23
N ASN A 8 -27.22 5.32 -2.66
CA ASN A 8 -27.57 3.96 -2.24
C ASN A 8 -27.12 2.88 -3.24
N SER A 9 -26.47 3.24 -4.34
CA SER A 9 -26.14 2.30 -5.41
C SER A 9 -24.90 1.43 -5.15
N GLY A 10 -24.25 1.59 -4.00
CA GLY A 10 -23.15 0.71 -3.59
C GLY A 10 -21.86 0.90 -4.40
N ARG A 11 -21.05 -0.16 -4.51
CA ARG A 11 -19.75 -0.13 -5.23
C ARG A 11 -19.86 -0.39 -6.72
N SER A 12 -20.90 -1.10 -7.15
CA SER A 12 -21.06 -1.62 -8.52
C SER A 12 -22.47 -1.34 -9.04
N PRO A 13 -22.85 -0.06 -9.22
CA PRO A 13 -24.11 0.25 -9.90
C PRO A 13 -24.09 -0.28 -11.34
N VAL A 14 -25.27 -0.61 -11.87
CA VAL A 14 -25.43 -1.03 -13.27
C VAL A 14 -25.20 0.17 -14.18
N LEU A 15 -24.42 -0.02 -15.26
CA LEU A 15 -24.08 0.99 -16.26
C LEU A 15 -24.62 0.58 -17.64
N PRO A 16 -24.96 1.54 -18.53
CA PRO A 16 -24.86 2.98 -18.34
C PRO A 16 -25.93 3.53 -17.38
N LEU A 17 -25.59 4.60 -16.66
CA LEU A 17 -26.45 5.22 -15.65
C LEU A 17 -26.78 6.65 -16.04
N SER A 18 -28.05 7.05 -15.96
CA SER A 18 -28.48 8.39 -16.39
C SER A 18 -28.94 9.27 -15.23
N LEU A 19 -28.27 10.40 -15.05
CA LEU A 19 -28.55 11.38 -14.00
C LEU A 19 -29.08 12.68 -14.61
N GLU A 20 -30.14 13.23 -14.02
CA GLU A 20 -30.61 14.57 -14.34
C GLU A 20 -29.78 15.57 -13.54
N LEU A 21 -29.04 16.43 -14.24
CA LEU A 21 -28.24 17.50 -13.66
C LEU A 21 -28.67 18.83 -14.28
N ALA A 22 -28.21 19.93 -13.71
CA ALA A 22 -28.39 21.25 -14.29
C ALA A 22 -27.04 21.96 -14.45
N ASP A 23 -26.98 22.91 -15.37
CA ASP A 23 -25.91 23.89 -15.43
C ASP A 23 -26.52 25.27 -15.71
N ALA A 24 -25.68 26.28 -15.97
CA ALA A 24 -26.15 27.62 -16.32
C ALA A 24 -27.04 27.65 -17.58
N ALA A 25 -26.98 26.63 -18.44
CA ALA A 25 -27.81 26.49 -19.64
C ALA A 25 -29.06 25.61 -19.41
N GLY A 26 -29.40 25.30 -18.15
CA GLY A 26 -30.60 24.56 -17.77
C GLY A 26 -30.37 23.06 -17.53
N PRO A 27 -31.44 22.28 -17.34
CA PRO A 27 -31.35 20.86 -17.06
C PRO A 27 -30.92 20.07 -18.29
N ALA A 28 -30.09 19.06 -18.09
CA ALA A 28 -29.76 18.06 -19.10
C ALA A 28 -29.41 16.71 -18.44
N GLN A 29 -29.30 15.67 -19.26
CA GLN A 29 -28.98 14.33 -18.80
C GLN A 29 -27.48 14.05 -18.94
N LEU A 30 -26.85 13.62 -17.84
CA LEU A 30 -25.53 13.00 -17.86
C LEU A 30 -25.72 11.49 -18.01
N GLN A 31 -25.16 10.92 -19.07
CA GLN A 31 -25.06 9.47 -19.22
C GLN A 31 -23.67 9.01 -18.78
N LEU A 32 -23.59 8.35 -17.64
CA LEU A 32 -22.36 7.75 -17.11
C LEU A 32 -22.14 6.39 -17.76
N LEU A 33 -21.00 6.21 -18.42
CA LEU A 33 -20.68 5.01 -19.22
C LEU A 33 -19.74 4.05 -18.47
N SER A 34 -18.83 4.60 -17.68
CA SER A 34 -17.85 3.84 -16.89
C SER A 34 -17.62 4.49 -15.54
N LEU A 35 -17.14 3.71 -14.56
CA LEU A 35 -16.74 4.20 -13.25
C LEU A 35 -15.25 3.96 -13.06
N LEU A 36 -14.52 5.02 -12.74
CA LEU A 36 -13.08 5.03 -12.49
C LEU A 36 -12.79 4.93 -10.99
N ARG A 37 -13.65 5.52 -10.14
CA ARG A 37 -13.50 5.46 -8.68
C ARG A 37 -14.85 5.51 -7.99
N VAL A 38 -15.08 4.57 -7.06
CA VAL A 38 -16.31 4.51 -6.28
C VAL A 38 -16.01 4.51 -4.78
N LEU A 39 -16.58 5.49 -4.08
CA LEU A 39 -16.66 5.56 -2.63
C LEU A 39 -18.16 5.57 -2.25
N PRO A 40 -18.75 4.40 -1.94
CA PRO A 40 -20.20 4.27 -1.77
C PRO A 40 -20.78 5.28 -0.78
N GLY A 41 -21.91 5.87 -1.16
CA GLY A 41 -22.61 6.88 -0.36
C GLY A 41 -21.87 8.21 -0.20
N GLN A 42 -20.76 8.43 -0.92
CA GLN A 42 -19.94 9.63 -0.80
C GLN A 42 -19.51 10.22 -2.15
N ARG A 43 -18.93 9.41 -3.05
CA ARG A 43 -18.32 9.91 -4.30
C ARG A 43 -18.30 8.84 -5.38
N TYR A 44 -18.68 9.22 -6.59
CA TYR A 44 -18.59 8.41 -7.81
C TYR A 44 -17.87 9.23 -8.87
N VAL A 45 -16.79 8.70 -9.44
CA VAL A 45 -16.02 9.34 -10.52
C VAL A 45 -16.04 8.41 -11.72
N GLY A 46 -16.36 8.93 -12.90
CA GLY A 46 -16.51 8.12 -14.09
C GLY A 46 -16.48 8.92 -15.38
N ALA A 47 -16.35 8.22 -16.51
CA ALA A 47 -16.48 8.82 -17.83
C ALA A 47 -17.95 8.76 -18.28
N GLY A 48 -18.39 9.80 -18.97
CA GLY A 48 -19.77 9.89 -19.45
C GLY A 48 -19.94 10.87 -20.60
N VAL A 49 -21.18 11.10 -20.98
CA VAL A 49 -21.58 12.06 -22.03
C VAL A 49 -22.51 13.10 -21.43
N TRP A 50 -22.16 14.38 -21.61
CA TRP A 50 -22.96 15.54 -21.22
C TRP A 50 -23.21 16.41 -22.45
N ARG A 51 -24.49 16.61 -22.82
CA ARG A 51 -24.89 17.40 -24.00
C ARG A 51 -24.12 16.99 -25.28
N GLY A 52 -23.93 15.69 -25.47
CA GLY A 52 -23.20 15.11 -26.63
C GLY A 52 -21.67 15.18 -26.53
N ARG A 53 -21.09 15.74 -25.45
CA ARG A 53 -19.64 15.84 -25.24
C ARG A 53 -19.14 14.80 -24.24
N PRO A 54 -18.01 14.12 -24.49
CA PRO A 54 -17.34 13.29 -23.49
C PRO A 54 -16.87 14.12 -22.29
N VAL A 55 -17.17 13.64 -21.07
CA VAL A 55 -16.81 14.31 -19.82
C VAL A 55 -16.28 13.33 -18.78
N LEU A 56 -15.39 13.82 -17.91
CA LEU A 56 -15.12 13.19 -16.62
C LEU A 56 -16.11 13.78 -15.60
N ALA A 57 -16.98 12.93 -15.05
CA ALA A 57 -17.94 13.32 -14.03
C ALA A 57 -17.43 12.96 -12.63
N LYS A 58 -17.30 13.97 -11.75
CA LYS A 58 -17.12 13.79 -10.30
C LYS A 58 -18.45 14.07 -9.60
N LEU A 59 -19.14 13.01 -9.19
CA LEU A 59 -20.44 13.05 -8.52
C LEU A 59 -20.25 12.86 -7.01
N LEU A 60 -20.72 13.82 -6.22
CA LEU A 60 -20.53 13.90 -4.77
C LEU A 60 -21.88 13.79 -4.09
N VAL A 61 -22.05 12.81 -3.21
CA VAL A 61 -23.33 12.48 -2.60
C VAL A 61 -23.19 12.29 -1.09
N GLY A 62 -24.33 12.30 -0.39
CA GLY A 62 -24.36 12.10 1.05
C GLY A 62 -23.98 13.35 1.86
N PRO A 63 -23.83 13.22 3.20
CA PRO A 63 -23.85 14.36 4.13
C PRO A 63 -22.65 15.30 3.99
N LYS A 64 -21.59 14.88 3.30
CA LYS A 64 -20.37 15.68 3.10
C LYS A 64 -20.25 16.23 1.67
N ALA A 65 -21.26 16.02 0.82
CA ALA A 65 -21.21 16.36 -0.61
C ALA A 65 -20.87 17.83 -0.84
N ALA A 66 -21.61 18.77 -0.22
CA ALA A 66 -21.39 20.20 -0.37
C ALA A 66 -19.95 20.64 -0.03
N ARG A 67 -19.40 20.10 1.08
CA ARG A 67 -18.02 20.40 1.49
C ARG A 67 -16.99 19.86 0.50
N HIS A 68 -17.17 18.64 0.02
CA HIS A 68 -16.27 18.05 -0.97
C HIS A 68 -16.36 18.76 -2.31
N PHE A 69 -17.57 19.18 -2.70
CA PHE A 69 -17.83 19.95 -3.91
C PHE A 69 -17.08 21.28 -3.86
N GLN A 70 -17.24 22.03 -2.77
CA GLN A 70 -16.59 23.33 -2.62
C GLN A 70 -15.07 23.22 -2.63
N ARG A 71 -14.50 22.19 -1.98
CA ARG A 71 -13.05 21.95 -2.00
C ARG A 71 -12.55 21.68 -3.42
N GLU A 72 -13.22 20.80 -4.16
CA GLU A 72 -12.86 20.49 -5.55
C GLU A 72 -12.93 21.72 -6.45
N LEU A 73 -14.06 22.46 -6.36
CA LEU A 73 -14.33 23.65 -7.16
C LEU A 73 -13.31 24.76 -6.88
N ASN A 74 -13.00 25.01 -5.61
CA ASN A 74 -12.02 26.02 -5.23
C ASN A 74 -10.63 25.67 -5.73
N GLY A 75 -10.21 24.41 -5.58
CA GLY A 75 -8.88 23.97 -6.01
C GLY A 75 -8.68 24.06 -7.51
N VAL A 76 -9.63 23.57 -8.32
CA VAL A 76 -9.50 23.66 -9.78
C VAL A 76 -9.53 25.12 -10.27
N ARG A 77 -10.37 25.98 -9.66
CA ARG A 77 -10.38 27.41 -9.99
C ARG A 77 -9.05 28.07 -9.65
N LEU A 78 -8.45 27.71 -8.52
CA LEU A 78 -7.16 28.26 -8.12
C LEU A 78 -6.03 27.83 -9.08
N LEU A 79 -6.00 26.55 -9.49
CA LEU A 79 -5.06 26.08 -10.52
C LEU A 79 -5.19 26.89 -11.81
N ALA A 80 -6.42 27.02 -12.32
CA ALA A 80 -6.69 27.77 -13.55
C ALA A 80 -6.32 29.26 -13.43
N GLN A 81 -6.66 29.92 -12.31
CA GLN A 81 -6.33 31.32 -12.06
C GLN A 81 -4.82 31.59 -12.00
N GLN A 82 -4.03 30.59 -11.58
CA GLN A 82 -2.57 30.68 -11.53
C GLN A 82 -1.90 30.27 -12.85
N GLY A 83 -2.69 29.98 -13.89
CA GLY A 83 -2.20 29.58 -15.20
C GLY A 83 -1.58 28.17 -15.21
N LEU A 84 -1.92 27.33 -14.24
CA LEU A 84 -1.47 25.94 -14.18
C LEU A 84 -2.36 25.06 -15.06
N THR A 85 -1.76 24.13 -15.79
CA THR A 85 -2.46 23.20 -16.68
C THR A 85 -3.33 22.24 -15.85
N THR A 86 -4.65 22.34 -16.01
CA THR A 86 -5.65 21.49 -15.36
C THR A 86 -6.84 21.29 -16.31
N PRO A 87 -7.57 20.17 -16.27
CA PRO A 87 -8.70 19.95 -17.18
C PRO A 87 -9.75 21.05 -17.07
N LEU A 88 -10.28 21.50 -18.20
CA LEU A 88 -11.33 22.49 -18.27
C LEU A 88 -12.58 22.02 -17.51
N LEU A 89 -13.01 22.80 -16.52
CA LEU A 89 -14.29 22.62 -15.86
C LEU A 89 -15.41 23.10 -16.79
N LEU A 90 -16.21 22.16 -17.31
CA LEU A 90 -17.27 22.41 -18.29
C LEU A 90 -18.58 22.82 -17.62
N ALA A 91 -18.91 22.17 -16.51
CA ALA A 91 -20.10 22.46 -15.73
C ALA A 91 -19.89 22.03 -14.28
N ASP A 92 -20.52 22.76 -13.37
CA ASP A 92 -20.59 22.41 -11.96
C ASP A 92 -21.96 22.76 -11.40
N GLY A 93 -22.32 22.10 -10.30
CA GLY A 93 -23.51 22.48 -9.57
C GLY A 93 -23.65 21.74 -8.25
N LEU A 94 -24.43 22.32 -7.36
CA LEU A 94 -24.72 21.81 -6.04
C LEU A 94 -26.21 21.99 -5.76
N GLN A 95 -26.87 20.90 -5.39
CA GLN A 95 -28.29 20.90 -5.06
C GLN A 95 -28.51 20.39 -3.64
N GLU A 96 -29.18 21.20 -2.83
CA GLU A 96 -29.51 20.86 -1.45
C GLU A 96 -30.35 19.59 -1.38
N GLY A 97 -30.04 18.70 -0.43
CA GLY A 97 -30.68 17.40 -0.29
C GLY A 97 -30.26 16.34 -1.31
N GLU A 98 -29.61 16.72 -2.42
CA GLU A 98 -29.14 15.79 -3.45
C GLU A 98 -27.62 15.53 -3.38
N GLY A 99 -26.82 16.54 -3.68
CA GLY A 99 -25.38 16.38 -3.89
C GLY A 99 -24.81 17.43 -4.83
N GLY A 100 -23.54 17.27 -5.18
CA GLY A 100 -22.84 18.16 -6.12
C GLY A 100 -22.19 17.38 -7.26
N TRP A 101 -21.96 18.05 -8.38
CA TRP A 101 -21.30 17.49 -9.55
C TRP A 101 -20.27 18.47 -10.10
N LEU A 102 -19.15 17.95 -10.56
CA LEU A 102 -18.20 18.69 -11.39
C LEU A 102 -17.94 17.86 -12.65
N LEU A 103 -18.16 18.46 -13.81
CA LEU A 103 -17.96 17.87 -15.12
C LEU A 103 -16.75 18.54 -15.76
N PHE A 104 -15.70 17.76 -15.98
CA PHE A 104 -14.48 18.22 -16.64
C PHE A 104 -14.46 17.74 -18.07
N GLU A 105 -13.70 18.40 -18.92
CA GLU A 105 -13.31 17.82 -20.19
C GLU A 105 -12.67 16.46 -19.96
N PHE A 106 -13.02 15.51 -20.82
CA PHE A 106 -12.43 14.18 -20.76
C PHE A 106 -11.13 14.18 -21.57
N LEU A 107 -10.00 14.03 -20.88
CA LEU A 107 -8.70 13.87 -21.53
C LEU A 107 -8.60 12.44 -22.09
N GLN A 108 -9.02 12.26 -23.34
CA GLN A 108 -8.96 10.96 -24.00
C GLN A 108 -7.51 10.50 -24.18
N ASP A 109 -7.25 9.21 -24.00
CA ASP A 109 -5.91 8.61 -24.12
C ASP A 109 -4.85 9.27 -23.21
N SER A 110 -5.28 9.88 -22.10
CA SER A 110 -4.38 10.40 -21.08
C SER A 110 -3.75 9.26 -20.28
N GLN A 111 -2.51 9.47 -19.83
CA GLN A 111 -1.78 8.53 -18.99
C GLN A 111 -1.32 9.21 -17.71
N SER A 112 -1.55 8.61 -16.54
CA SER A 112 -1.00 9.16 -15.30
C SER A 112 0.51 8.92 -15.21
N LEU A 113 1.25 9.78 -14.51
CA LEU A 113 2.65 9.49 -14.20
C LEU A 113 2.79 8.27 -13.29
N GLY A 114 1.75 7.89 -12.55
CA GLY A 114 1.74 6.64 -11.78
C GLY A 114 1.72 5.40 -12.68
N GLU A 115 0.92 5.40 -13.73
CA GLU A 115 0.93 4.35 -14.77
C GLU A 115 2.25 4.34 -15.54
N ALA A 116 2.82 5.51 -15.83
CA ALA A 116 4.14 5.60 -16.44
C ALA A 116 5.21 4.99 -15.54
N TRP A 117 5.20 5.33 -14.24
CA TRP A 117 6.11 4.81 -13.24
C TRP A 117 6.04 3.28 -13.13
N GLN A 118 4.84 2.70 -13.04
CA GLN A 118 4.67 1.24 -12.93
C GLN A 118 5.33 0.46 -14.07
N ARG A 119 5.44 1.04 -15.28
CA ARG A 119 6.11 0.38 -16.42
C ARG A 119 7.63 0.36 -16.28
N VAL A 120 8.20 1.31 -15.53
CA VAL A 120 9.65 1.51 -15.40
C VAL A 120 10.17 1.21 -13.99
N GLU A 121 9.29 0.97 -13.01
CA GLU A 121 9.63 0.77 -11.60
C GLU A 121 10.62 -0.37 -11.36
N ASN A 122 10.55 -1.43 -12.18
CA ASN A 122 11.42 -2.60 -12.06
C ASN A 122 12.73 -2.49 -12.87
N LEU A 123 12.94 -1.39 -13.59
CA LEU A 123 14.23 -1.13 -14.24
C LEU A 123 15.32 -0.90 -13.19
N PRO A 124 16.61 -1.02 -13.58
CA PRO A 124 17.72 -0.62 -12.72
C PRO A 124 17.49 0.77 -12.14
N VAL A 125 17.87 0.94 -10.88
CA VAL A 125 17.68 2.20 -10.14
C VAL A 125 18.34 3.34 -10.91
N LEU A 126 17.57 4.42 -11.13
CA LEU A 126 17.96 5.58 -11.95
C LEU A 126 18.17 5.30 -13.45
N ALA A 127 17.52 4.27 -14.01
CA ALA A 127 17.40 4.17 -15.46
C ALA A 127 16.84 5.49 -16.04
N ASP A 128 17.28 5.87 -17.25
CA ASP A 128 16.89 7.14 -17.89
C ASP A 128 15.37 7.32 -17.95
N GLU A 129 14.62 6.23 -18.16
CA GLU A 129 13.17 6.23 -18.19
C GLU A 129 12.53 6.48 -16.81
N GLN A 130 13.14 6.00 -15.73
CA GLN A 130 12.71 6.33 -14.36
C GLN A 130 12.94 7.82 -14.09
N THR A 131 14.14 8.30 -14.42
CA THR A 131 14.53 9.70 -14.23
C THR A 131 13.62 10.64 -15.02
N ALA A 132 13.24 10.30 -16.25
CA ALA A 132 12.32 11.10 -17.05
C ALA A 132 10.94 11.28 -16.38
N VAL A 133 10.35 10.20 -15.84
CA VAL A 133 9.05 10.27 -15.13
C VAL A 133 9.16 11.15 -13.87
N LEU A 134 10.23 10.99 -13.10
CA LEU A 134 10.44 11.75 -11.87
C LEU A 134 10.77 13.23 -12.15
N ALA A 135 11.51 13.51 -13.22
CA ALA A 135 11.83 14.86 -13.66
C ALA A 135 10.57 15.64 -14.04
N GLU A 136 9.65 15.02 -14.79
CA GLU A 136 8.36 15.64 -15.12
C GLU A 136 7.52 15.92 -13.87
N ALA A 137 7.47 14.97 -12.93
CA ALA A 137 6.73 15.14 -11.68
C ALA A 137 7.32 16.29 -10.84
N LEU A 138 8.63 16.29 -10.63
CA LEU A 138 9.34 17.30 -9.84
C LEU A 138 9.28 18.69 -10.49
N GLY A 139 9.34 18.78 -11.82
CA GLY A 139 9.13 20.02 -12.56
C GLY A 139 7.73 20.59 -12.36
N ALA A 140 6.69 19.74 -12.40
CA ALA A 140 5.31 20.17 -12.17
C ALA A 140 5.07 20.61 -10.71
N ILE A 141 5.66 19.89 -9.75
CA ILE A 141 5.63 20.27 -8.33
C ILE A 141 6.34 21.62 -8.12
N ALA A 142 7.49 21.85 -8.79
CA ALA A 142 8.20 23.11 -8.73
C ALA A 142 7.35 24.28 -9.25
N GLN A 143 6.66 24.11 -10.37
CA GLN A 143 5.75 25.13 -10.92
C GLN A 143 4.58 25.43 -9.97
N LEU A 144 3.98 24.39 -9.38
CA LEU A 144 2.91 24.53 -8.39
C LEU A 144 3.40 25.33 -7.17
N HIS A 145 4.56 24.98 -6.63
CA HIS A 145 5.17 25.64 -5.47
C HIS A 145 5.58 27.08 -5.77
N ALA A 146 6.08 27.38 -6.96
CA ALA A 146 6.44 28.74 -7.37
C ALA A 146 5.23 29.69 -7.44
N LYS A 147 4.02 29.14 -7.57
CA LYS A 147 2.76 29.90 -7.52
C LYS A 147 2.14 29.96 -6.12
N GLY A 148 2.76 29.35 -5.11
CA GLY A 148 2.27 29.37 -3.73
C GLY A 148 1.21 28.33 -3.43
N LEU A 149 1.13 27.30 -4.27
CA LEU A 149 0.18 26.20 -4.15
C LEU A 149 0.91 24.90 -3.81
N TRP A 150 0.21 23.99 -3.17
CA TRP A 150 0.63 22.59 -3.05
C TRP A 150 -0.57 21.66 -3.10
N GLN A 151 -0.32 20.36 -3.27
CA GLN A 151 -1.34 19.34 -3.15
C GLN A 151 -1.15 18.54 -1.87
N GLU A 152 -2.15 18.48 -0.98
CA GLU A 152 -2.07 17.74 0.29
C GLU A 152 -1.79 16.24 0.09
N ASP A 153 -2.44 15.64 -0.91
CA ASP A 153 -2.24 14.25 -1.34
C ASP A 153 -1.45 14.23 -2.65
N LEU A 154 -0.27 14.85 -2.63
CA LEU A 154 0.62 14.86 -3.80
C LEU A 154 0.98 13.43 -4.16
N HIS A 155 0.71 12.96 -5.39
CA HIS A 155 1.04 11.63 -5.86
C HIS A 155 1.14 11.58 -7.39
N LEU A 156 1.86 10.61 -7.96
CA LEU A 156 2.07 10.52 -9.40
C LEU A 156 0.77 10.35 -10.20
N ASP A 157 -0.27 9.73 -9.60
CA ASP A 157 -1.59 9.62 -10.26
C ASP A 157 -2.35 10.95 -10.40
N ASN A 158 -1.91 12.04 -9.74
CA ASN A 158 -2.53 13.36 -9.87
C ASN A 158 -1.92 14.20 -11.01
N LEU A 159 -1.01 13.61 -11.77
CA LEU A 159 -0.32 14.22 -12.90
C LEU A 159 -0.62 13.39 -14.16
N LEU A 160 -1.40 13.95 -15.07
CA LEU A 160 -1.82 13.27 -16.31
C LEU A 160 -1.08 13.83 -17.52
N ARG A 161 -0.39 12.97 -18.27
CA ARG A 161 0.14 13.29 -19.60
C ARG A 161 -1.00 13.25 -20.62
N HIS A 162 -1.18 14.34 -21.35
CA HIS A 162 -2.10 14.40 -22.48
C HIS A 162 -1.65 15.48 -23.47
N GLY A 163 -1.64 15.16 -24.77
CA GLY A 163 -1.29 16.14 -25.82
C GLY A 163 0.09 16.79 -25.67
N GLY A 164 1.08 16.07 -25.12
CA GLY A 164 2.43 16.60 -24.87
C GLY A 164 2.54 17.56 -23.67
N GLN A 165 1.48 17.68 -22.86
CA GLN A 165 1.46 18.49 -21.65
C GLN A 165 1.13 17.63 -20.43
N LEU A 166 1.46 18.15 -19.24
CA LEU A 166 1.13 17.54 -17.97
C LEU A 166 0.02 18.32 -17.27
N TYR A 167 -1.06 17.64 -16.94
CA TYR A 167 -2.25 18.18 -16.30
C TYR A 167 -2.28 17.82 -14.82
N LEU A 168 -2.49 18.83 -13.97
CA LEU A 168 -2.77 18.68 -12.55
C LEU A 168 -4.26 18.36 -12.35
N ILE A 169 -4.56 17.27 -11.65
CA ILE A 169 -5.93 16.87 -11.31
C ILE A 169 -6.15 16.78 -9.79
N ASP A 170 -7.40 16.53 -9.40
CA ASP A 170 -7.87 16.43 -8.01
C ASP A 170 -7.78 17.75 -7.23
N GLY A 171 -8.68 18.68 -7.60
CA GLY A 171 -8.75 20.02 -7.00
C GLY A 171 -9.00 19.99 -5.49
N ALA A 172 -9.68 18.97 -4.95
CA ALA A 172 -10.00 18.90 -3.53
C ALA A 172 -8.77 18.87 -2.60
N GLY A 173 -7.62 18.44 -3.12
CA GLY A 173 -6.35 18.41 -2.42
C GLY A 173 -5.49 19.67 -2.60
N ILE A 174 -5.89 20.61 -3.44
CA ILE A 174 -5.11 21.84 -3.69
C ILE A 174 -5.28 22.81 -2.53
N CYS A 175 -4.15 23.31 -2.04
CA CYS A 175 -4.05 24.31 -0.99
C CYS A 175 -3.16 25.46 -1.44
N VAL A 176 -3.26 26.57 -0.71
CA VAL A 176 -2.56 27.82 -1.00
C VAL A 176 -2.01 28.43 0.27
N GLU A 177 -0.80 28.95 0.19
CA GLU A 177 -0.20 29.78 1.25
C GLU A 177 -0.43 31.24 0.87
N GLU A 178 0.16 31.68 -0.23
CA GLU A 178 -0.12 32.98 -0.84
C GLU A 178 -0.10 32.85 -2.37
N ALA A 179 -1.25 33.08 -3.01
CA ALA A 179 -1.39 32.87 -4.44
C ALA A 179 -0.48 33.80 -5.25
N GLY A 180 0.27 33.23 -6.19
CA GLY A 180 1.19 33.95 -7.07
C GLY A 180 2.57 34.22 -6.46
N LYS A 181 2.81 33.83 -5.19
CA LYS A 181 4.12 33.91 -4.56
C LYS A 181 4.66 32.53 -4.21
N PRO A 182 5.97 32.28 -4.34
CA PRO A 182 6.54 30.98 -4.00
C PRO A 182 6.26 30.57 -2.55
N LEU A 183 6.03 29.27 -2.36
CA LEU A 183 5.81 28.69 -1.03
C LEU A 183 7.00 28.91 -0.11
N SER A 184 6.71 29.04 1.18
CA SER A 184 7.71 29.01 2.23
C SER A 184 8.53 27.71 2.22
N ARG A 185 9.82 27.81 2.56
CA ARG A 185 10.74 26.65 2.66
C ARG A 185 10.16 25.50 3.48
N SER A 186 9.49 25.80 4.58
CA SER A 186 8.89 24.78 5.46
C SER A 186 7.82 23.99 4.71
N ARG A 187 6.95 24.67 3.95
CA ARG A 187 5.90 24.00 3.16
C ARG A 187 6.48 23.18 2.02
N VAL A 188 7.51 23.70 1.34
CA VAL A 188 8.22 22.96 0.27
C VAL A 188 8.78 21.64 0.81
N LEU A 189 9.48 21.67 1.95
CA LEU A 189 10.06 20.46 2.57
C LEU A 189 8.97 19.46 2.99
N GLU A 190 7.87 19.94 3.56
CA GLU A 190 6.74 19.08 3.91
C GLU A 190 6.13 18.40 2.68
N ASN A 191 5.88 19.15 1.61
CA ASN A 191 5.20 18.61 0.43
C ASN A 191 6.10 17.71 -0.42
N LEU A 192 7.38 18.08 -0.61
CA LEU A 192 8.37 17.17 -1.19
C LEU A 192 8.55 15.90 -0.33
N GLY A 193 8.47 16.02 1.00
CA GLY A 193 8.43 14.88 1.90
C GLY A 193 7.28 13.92 1.60
N VAL A 194 6.09 14.43 1.22
CA VAL A 194 4.96 13.61 0.76
C VAL A 194 5.26 12.91 -0.56
N PHE A 195 5.85 13.61 -1.53
CA PHE A 195 6.26 13.04 -2.82
C PHE A 195 7.28 11.91 -2.67
N PHE A 196 8.46 12.20 -2.11
CA PHE A 196 9.55 11.22 -1.98
C PHE A 196 9.20 10.04 -1.07
N ALA A 197 8.27 10.23 -0.10
CA ALA A 197 7.78 9.12 0.71
C ALA A 197 6.98 8.06 -0.07
N GLN A 198 6.61 8.34 -1.32
CA GLN A 198 5.90 7.41 -2.20
C GLN A 198 6.79 6.59 -3.10
N LEU A 199 7.99 7.09 -3.37
CA LEU A 199 8.95 6.40 -4.22
C LEU A 199 9.56 5.20 -3.49
N PRO A 200 9.96 4.15 -4.24
CA PRO A 200 10.71 3.02 -3.70
C PRO A 200 11.88 3.46 -2.83
N LYS A 201 12.11 2.74 -1.73
CA LYS A 201 13.21 3.07 -0.80
C LYS A 201 14.59 2.98 -1.44
N SER A 202 14.75 2.19 -2.50
CA SER A 202 15.98 2.09 -3.28
C SER A 202 16.43 3.42 -3.90
N LEU A 203 15.52 4.39 -4.09
CA LEU A 203 15.83 5.72 -4.62
C LEU A 203 16.30 6.72 -3.55
N GLU A 204 16.20 6.37 -2.26
CA GLU A 204 16.55 7.29 -1.16
C GLU A 204 17.99 7.84 -1.25
N PRO A 205 19.03 7.04 -1.59
CA PRO A 205 20.39 7.56 -1.78
C PRO A 205 20.53 8.59 -2.89
N PHE A 206 19.57 8.64 -3.82
CA PHE A 206 19.58 9.50 -5.01
C PHE A 206 18.66 10.71 -4.87
N THR A 207 18.16 10.99 -3.66
CA THR A 207 17.25 12.11 -3.41
C THR A 207 17.84 13.45 -3.85
N GLU A 208 19.13 13.68 -3.61
CA GLU A 208 19.82 14.92 -3.99
C GLU A 208 19.92 15.07 -5.52
N GLU A 209 20.29 14.01 -6.23
CA GLU A 209 20.36 13.98 -7.69
C GLU A 209 19.00 14.28 -8.33
N LEU A 210 17.94 13.62 -7.84
CA LEU A 210 16.58 13.84 -8.33
C LEU A 210 16.10 15.28 -8.04
N LEU A 211 16.48 15.85 -6.90
CA LEU A 211 16.04 17.19 -6.49
C LEU A 211 16.50 18.29 -7.46
N VAL A 212 17.55 18.05 -8.26
CA VAL A 212 17.97 18.98 -9.31
C VAL A 212 16.82 19.33 -10.24
N HIS A 213 15.97 18.37 -10.62
CA HIS A 213 14.81 18.61 -11.50
C HIS A 213 13.77 19.56 -10.89
N TYR A 214 13.61 19.53 -9.57
CA TYR A 214 12.77 20.49 -8.85
C TYR A 214 13.42 21.89 -8.83
N LEU A 215 14.72 21.95 -8.51
CA LEU A 215 15.45 23.22 -8.36
C LEU A 215 15.55 24.00 -9.67
N LEU A 216 15.57 23.32 -10.83
CA LEU A 216 15.51 23.96 -12.15
C LEU A 216 14.23 24.80 -12.35
N GLY A 217 13.10 24.39 -11.75
CA GLY A 217 11.83 25.09 -11.82
C GLY A 217 11.53 26.01 -10.64
N ASN A 218 12.23 25.84 -9.51
CA ASN A 218 12.04 26.63 -8.29
C ASN A 218 13.33 26.70 -7.44
N ALA A 219 14.23 27.61 -7.85
CA ALA A 219 15.55 27.78 -7.23
C ALA A 219 15.56 28.69 -5.99
N GLU A 220 14.42 29.25 -5.57
CA GLU A 220 14.39 30.26 -4.49
C GLU A 220 14.81 29.71 -3.12
N HIS A 221 14.80 28.39 -2.94
CA HIS A 221 15.06 27.75 -1.67
C HIS A 221 16.29 26.85 -1.71
N ALA A 222 17.31 27.19 -0.92
CA ALA A 222 18.29 26.21 -0.49
C ALA A 222 17.57 25.17 0.40
N LEU A 223 17.48 23.93 -0.08
CA LEU A 223 16.78 22.83 0.58
C LEU A 223 17.78 21.98 1.38
N PRO A 224 17.71 21.98 2.74
CA PRO A 224 18.59 21.13 3.53
C PRO A 224 18.16 19.67 3.37
N LEU A 225 19.03 18.84 2.80
CA LEU A 225 18.73 17.42 2.52
C LEU A 225 18.30 16.66 3.78
N GLU A 226 19.02 16.83 4.89
CA GLU A 226 18.66 16.19 6.17
C GLU A 226 17.23 16.55 6.65
N ALA A 227 16.78 17.79 6.39
CA ALA A 227 15.45 18.21 6.78
C ALA A 227 14.38 17.55 5.89
N LEU A 228 14.67 17.39 4.59
CA LEU A 228 13.82 16.67 3.65
C LEU A 228 13.72 15.18 4.03
N GLU A 229 14.85 14.52 4.29
CA GLU A 229 14.89 13.10 4.71
C GLU A 229 14.09 12.86 6.00
N LYS A 230 14.16 13.79 6.96
CA LYS A 230 13.32 13.73 8.17
C LYS A 230 11.83 13.79 7.85
N GLN A 231 11.42 14.63 6.90
CA GLN A 231 10.01 14.69 6.44
C GLN A 231 9.62 13.40 5.71
N VAL A 232 10.46 12.90 4.80
CA VAL A 232 10.23 11.64 4.08
C VAL A 232 10.01 10.49 5.06
N ASN A 233 10.90 10.34 6.05
CA ASN A 233 10.79 9.28 7.06
C ASN A 233 9.56 9.43 7.95
N ARG A 234 9.21 10.65 8.34
CA ARG A 234 7.97 10.95 9.08
C ARG A 234 6.74 10.52 8.27
N VAL A 235 6.67 10.91 7.00
CA VAL A 235 5.53 10.59 6.12
C VAL A 235 5.46 9.09 5.85
N ARG A 236 6.58 8.41 5.55
CA ARG A 236 6.62 6.95 5.38
C ARG A 236 6.07 6.21 6.61
N GLY A 237 6.49 6.61 7.81
CA GLY A 237 5.96 6.05 9.06
C GLY A 237 4.47 6.32 9.27
N TRP A 238 3.98 7.49 8.86
CA TRP A 238 2.53 7.77 8.85
C TRP A 238 1.78 6.91 7.83
N ARG A 239 2.25 6.81 6.58
CA ARG A 239 1.63 6.01 5.50
C ARG A 239 1.50 4.54 5.90
N LEU A 240 2.56 3.96 6.50
CA LEU A 240 2.51 2.59 7.01
C LEU A 240 1.44 2.42 8.09
N ARG A 241 1.35 3.35 9.06
CA ARG A 241 0.33 3.29 10.11
C ARG A 241 -1.08 3.44 9.55
N ASP A 242 -1.28 4.37 8.62
CA ASP A 242 -2.57 4.56 7.94
C ASP A 242 -2.98 3.30 7.17
N PHE A 243 -2.07 2.72 6.39
CA PHE A 243 -2.29 1.46 5.70
C PHE A 243 -2.64 0.32 6.67
N LEU A 244 -1.91 0.17 7.77
CA LEU A 244 -2.17 -0.86 8.77
C LEU A 244 -3.50 -0.67 9.51
N ASN A 245 -4.00 0.56 9.62
CA ASN A 245 -5.36 0.81 10.13
C ASN A 245 -6.43 0.33 9.13
N LYS A 246 -6.16 0.40 7.82
CA LYS A 246 -7.07 -0.04 6.75
C LYS A 246 -7.26 -1.56 6.72
N VAL A 247 -6.26 -2.37 7.12
CA VAL A 247 -6.34 -3.86 7.07
C VAL A 247 -7.45 -4.45 7.92
N GLY A 248 -8.01 -3.67 8.87
CA GLY A 248 -9.10 -4.05 9.75
C GLY A 248 -10.41 -3.29 9.51
N ARG A 249 -10.53 -2.57 8.40
CA ARG A 249 -11.67 -1.71 8.08
C ARG A 249 -12.18 -1.99 6.67
N ASP A 250 -13.50 -1.96 6.51
CA ASP A 250 -14.11 -2.02 5.18
C ASP A 250 -13.72 -0.78 4.36
N CYS A 251 -13.00 -1.01 3.26
CA CYS A 251 -12.51 0.03 2.36
C CYS A 251 -12.29 -0.52 0.94
N SER A 252 -11.69 0.29 0.06
CA SER A 252 -11.36 -0.13 -1.31
C SER A 252 -10.35 -1.28 -1.36
N LEU A 253 -9.44 -1.37 -0.38
CA LEU A 253 -8.39 -2.40 -0.35
C LEU A 253 -8.84 -3.70 0.34
N PHE A 254 -9.74 -3.60 1.31
CA PHE A 254 -10.14 -4.72 2.16
C PHE A 254 -11.65 -4.80 2.32
N SER A 255 -12.21 -6.00 2.15
CA SER A 255 -13.54 -6.36 2.63
C SER A 255 -13.45 -6.81 4.07
N VAL A 256 -14.09 -6.08 4.99
CA VAL A 256 -14.02 -6.41 6.41
C VAL A 256 -15.41 -6.43 7.04
N GLN A 257 -15.78 -7.59 7.55
CA GLN A 257 -16.96 -7.76 8.39
C GLN A 257 -16.49 -8.01 9.83
N ARG A 258 -16.93 -7.16 10.76
CA ARG A 258 -16.58 -7.27 12.18
C ARG A 258 -17.84 -7.28 13.02
N GLY A 259 -17.98 -8.33 13.83
CA GLY A 259 -19.10 -8.47 14.76
C GLY A 259 -18.75 -9.33 15.99
N PRO A 260 -19.76 -9.57 16.84
CA PRO A 260 -19.61 -10.38 18.05
C PRO A 260 -19.29 -11.85 17.77
N PHE A 261 -19.59 -12.36 16.57
CA PHE A 261 -19.41 -13.77 16.22
C PHE A 261 -18.26 -14.04 15.23
N ALA A 262 -17.76 -13.00 14.56
CA ALA A 262 -16.61 -13.15 13.67
C ALA A 262 -15.91 -11.81 13.41
N LEU A 263 -14.64 -11.90 13.05
CA LEU A 263 -13.95 -10.90 12.24
C LEU A 263 -13.46 -11.60 10.98
N ARG A 264 -13.99 -11.18 9.83
CA ARG A 264 -13.54 -11.61 8.51
C ARG A 264 -12.88 -10.41 7.83
N ALA A 265 -11.65 -10.58 7.36
CA ALA A 265 -10.94 -9.60 6.57
C ALA A 265 -10.40 -10.30 5.32
N ILE A 266 -10.71 -9.77 4.14
CA ILE A 266 -10.27 -10.31 2.85
C ILE A 266 -9.74 -9.15 2.02
N ARG A 267 -8.68 -9.37 1.26
CA ARG A 267 -8.30 -8.42 0.21
C ARG A 267 -9.47 -8.22 -0.74
N ARG A 268 -9.82 -6.98 -1.07
CA ARG A 268 -11.07 -6.69 -1.80
C ARG A 268 -11.16 -7.43 -3.14
N GLU A 269 -10.05 -7.45 -3.89
CA GLU A 269 -9.95 -8.16 -5.18
C GLU A 269 -10.08 -9.69 -5.05
N GLU A 270 -9.86 -10.25 -3.86
CA GLU A 270 -9.91 -11.69 -3.56
C GLU A 270 -11.21 -12.09 -2.83
N GLU A 271 -12.17 -11.16 -2.66
CA GLU A 271 -13.37 -11.40 -1.86
C GLU A 271 -14.20 -12.57 -2.39
N ALA A 272 -14.46 -12.59 -3.71
CA ALA A 272 -15.26 -13.63 -4.35
C ALA A 272 -14.60 -15.02 -4.27
N THR A 273 -13.27 -15.08 -4.35
CA THR A 273 -12.52 -16.35 -4.39
C THR A 273 -12.23 -16.88 -2.99
N MET A 274 -11.96 -16.02 -2.01
CA MET A 274 -11.53 -16.45 -0.67
C MET A 274 -12.69 -16.65 0.30
N LEU A 275 -13.87 -16.07 0.04
CA LEU A 275 -15.02 -16.28 0.91
C LEU A 275 -15.40 -17.77 1.03
N PRO A 276 -15.57 -18.54 -0.08
CA PRO A 276 -15.83 -19.98 0.01
C PRO A 276 -14.70 -20.76 0.69
N VAL A 277 -13.43 -20.36 0.48
CA VAL A 277 -12.25 -20.97 1.10
C VAL A 277 -12.31 -20.85 2.63
N LEU A 278 -12.69 -19.68 3.14
CA LEU A 278 -12.83 -19.46 4.58
C LEU A 278 -13.99 -20.25 5.18
N GLU A 279 -15.12 -20.36 4.46
CA GLU A 279 -16.30 -21.11 4.91
C GLU A 279 -16.03 -22.62 4.99
N GLN A 280 -15.19 -23.14 4.09
CA GLN A 280 -14.85 -24.56 3.99
C GLN A 280 -13.48 -24.90 4.57
N ALA A 281 -12.85 -23.98 5.32
CA ALA A 281 -11.44 -24.06 5.71
C ALA A 281 -11.06 -25.35 6.45
N ASP A 282 -11.93 -25.88 7.34
CA ASP A 282 -11.65 -27.14 8.02
C ASP A 282 -11.70 -28.34 7.06
N ALA A 283 -12.74 -28.43 6.22
CA ALA A 283 -12.87 -29.51 5.24
C ALA A 283 -11.70 -29.50 4.23
N LEU A 284 -11.27 -28.32 3.79
CA LEU A 284 -10.11 -28.16 2.92
C LEU A 284 -8.81 -28.59 3.60
N LEU A 285 -8.65 -28.30 4.90
CA LEU A 285 -7.49 -28.77 5.67
C LEU A 285 -7.47 -30.28 5.84
N ASP A 286 -8.63 -30.90 6.05
CA ASP A 286 -8.75 -32.35 6.24
C ASP A 286 -8.49 -33.13 4.93
N GLN A 287 -8.82 -32.54 3.78
CA GLN A 287 -8.57 -33.12 2.44
C GLN A 287 -7.18 -32.75 1.89
N GLY A 288 -6.59 -31.67 2.39
CA GLY A 288 -5.33 -31.13 1.88
C GLY A 288 -4.09 -31.86 2.37
N HIS A 289 -2.93 -31.44 1.86
CA HIS A 289 -1.65 -31.93 2.36
C HIS A 289 -1.27 -31.18 3.64
N LEU A 290 -1.24 -31.88 4.78
CA LEU A 290 -0.94 -31.30 6.08
C LEU A 290 0.58 -31.23 6.31
N TYR A 291 1.12 -30.02 6.41
CA TYR A 291 2.52 -29.80 6.79
C TYR A 291 2.74 -29.94 8.29
N LYS A 292 1.76 -29.49 9.10
CA LYS A 292 1.86 -29.51 10.55
C LYS A 292 0.51 -29.75 11.18
N THR A 293 0.43 -30.76 12.04
CA THR A 293 -0.70 -31.02 12.93
C THR A 293 -0.22 -30.91 14.38
N GLY A 294 -0.25 -29.69 14.93
CA GLY A 294 0.10 -29.47 16.34
C GLY A 294 -1.09 -28.96 17.14
N GLY A 295 -1.11 -29.22 18.45
CA GLY A 295 -2.17 -28.70 19.33
C GLY A 295 -2.27 -27.16 19.33
N ALA A 296 -1.25 -26.44 18.87
CA ALA A 296 -1.26 -24.97 18.77
C ALA A 296 -1.74 -24.46 17.41
N ALA A 297 -1.45 -25.16 16.31
CA ALA A 297 -1.84 -24.75 14.96
C ALA A 297 -1.79 -25.94 13.99
N SER A 298 -2.68 -25.91 13.00
CA SER A 298 -2.66 -26.78 11.83
C SER A 298 -2.29 -25.96 10.60
N VAL A 299 -1.40 -26.48 9.75
CA VAL A 299 -1.01 -25.83 8.49
C VAL A 299 -1.16 -26.86 7.37
N GLY A 300 -1.87 -26.50 6.32
CA GLY A 300 -2.06 -27.37 5.16
C GLY A 300 -2.01 -26.63 3.83
N ARG A 301 -1.52 -27.32 2.81
CA ARG A 301 -1.63 -26.93 1.40
C ARG A 301 -2.95 -27.43 0.85
N VAL A 302 -3.72 -26.53 0.24
CA VAL A 302 -5.02 -26.83 -0.35
C VAL A 302 -5.05 -26.36 -1.80
N ALA A 303 -5.80 -27.06 -2.66
CA ALA A 303 -6.03 -26.66 -4.04
C ALA A 303 -7.50 -26.29 -4.21
N VAL A 304 -7.77 -25.05 -4.63
CA VAL A 304 -9.13 -24.53 -4.82
C VAL A 304 -9.21 -23.81 -6.16
N ALA A 305 -10.12 -24.24 -7.02
CA ALA A 305 -10.33 -23.67 -8.35
C ALA A 305 -9.01 -23.53 -9.17
N GLY A 306 -8.13 -24.53 -9.10
CA GLY A 306 -6.84 -24.53 -9.79
C GLY A 306 -5.73 -23.70 -9.11
N ARG A 307 -6.01 -22.99 -8.02
CA ARG A 307 -5.01 -22.23 -7.25
C ARG A 307 -4.55 -23.03 -6.02
N THR A 308 -3.24 -23.11 -5.83
CA THR A 308 -2.66 -23.68 -4.61
C THR A 308 -2.53 -22.60 -3.54
N LEU A 309 -3.04 -22.89 -2.34
CA LEU A 309 -3.08 -21.98 -1.19
C LEU A 309 -2.51 -22.64 0.05
N VAL A 310 -2.10 -21.82 1.02
CA VAL A 310 -1.79 -22.29 2.37
C VAL A 310 -2.87 -21.81 3.32
N VAL A 311 -3.47 -22.77 4.04
CA VAL A 311 -4.41 -22.49 5.12
C VAL A 311 -3.73 -22.80 6.44
N LYS A 312 -3.71 -21.81 7.34
CA LYS A 312 -3.21 -21.95 8.70
C LYS A 312 -4.32 -21.72 9.71
N ARG A 313 -4.68 -22.78 10.44
CA ARG A 313 -5.64 -22.77 11.54
C ARG A 313 -4.92 -22.62 12.86
N TYR A 314 -5.25 -21.58 13.61
CA TYR A 314 -4.75 -21.31 14.96
C TYR A 314 -5.77 -21.79 16.00
N ASN A 315 -5.35 -22.72 16.85
CA ASN A 315 -6.19 -23.30 17.89
C ASN A 315 -5.97 -22.59 19.24
N ILE A 316 -7.01 -22.57 20.09
CA ILE A 316 -6.90 -22.19 21.50
C ILE A 316 -6.88 -23.48 22.33
N LYS A 317 -5.77 -23.73 23.04
CA LYS A 317 -5.56 -24.94 23.85
C LYS A 317 -6.32 -24.90 25.19
N GLY A 318 -7.60 -25.25 25.20
CA GLY A 318 -8.39 -25.43 26.43
C GLY A 318 -8.78 -24.14 27.17
N LEU A 319 -9.54 -24.29 28.27
CA LEU A 319 -10.20 -23.17 28.99
C LEU A 319 -9.22 -22.20 29.66
N ALA A 320 -8.13 -22.69 30.27
CA ALA A 320 -7.13 -21.84 30.92
C ALA A 320 -6.33 -20.97 29.93
N HIS A 321 -6.02 -21.51 28.74
CA HIS A 321 -5.39 -20.74 27.66
C HIS A 321 -6.39 -19.78 27.00
N TRP A 322 -7.67 -20.17 26.94
CA TRP A 322 -8.74 -19.30 26.46
C TRP A 322 -8.90 -18.07 27.35
N LEU A 323 -9.01 -18.23 28.67
CA LEU A 323 -9.12 -17.14 29.66
C LEU A 323 -7.98 -16.10 29.55
N LYS A 324 -6.77 -16.53 29.19
CA LYS A 324 -5.61 -15.64 29.01
C LYS A 324 -5.57 -14.92 27.65
N ARG A 325 -6.23 -15.45 26.62
CA ARG A 325 -6.11 -14.95 25.23
C ARG A 325 -7.38 -14.37 24.63
N PHE A 326 -8.56 -14.57 25.20
CA PHE A 326 -9.80 -14.16 24.56
C PHE A 326 -9.92 -12.64 24.32
N TRP A 327 -9.29 -11.82 25.18
CA TRP A 327 -9.19 -10.37 25.01
C TRP A 327 -8.11 -9.91 24.01
N ARG A 328 -7.09 -10.74 23.76
CA ARG A 328 -5.96 -10.39 22.88
C ARG A 328 -6.32 -10.65 21.41
N PRO A 329 -5.82 -9.87 20.45
CA PRO A 329 -5.96 -10.21 19.04
C PRO A 329 -5.46 -11.63 18.74
N SER A 330 -6.14 -12.36 17.86
CA SER A 330 -5.68 -13.71 17.49
C SER A 330 -4.31 -13.68 16.82
N ARG A 331 -3.59 -14.80 16.89
CA ARG A 331 -2.33 -14.98 16.16
C ARG A 331 -2.53 -14.85 14.64
N ALA A 332 -3.68 -15.30 14.13
CA ALA A 332 -4.05 -15.10 12.75
C ALA A 332 -4.17 -13.60 12.41
N TRP A 333 -4.85 -12.81 13.25
CA TRP A 333 -4.91 -11.34 13.09
C TRP A 333 -3.53 -10.69 13.12
N HIS A 334 -2.67 -11.16 14.02
CA HIS A 334 -1.30 -10.67 14.11
C HIS A 334 -0.52 -10.97 12.82
N SER A 335 -0.52 -12.22 12.36
CA SER A 335 0.13 -12.61 11.10
C SER A 335 -0.47 -11.92 9.88
N TRP A 336 -1.79 -11.69 9.85
CA TRP A 336 -2.46 -10.89 8.81
C TRP A 336 -1.90 -9.46 8.76
N ARG A 337 -1.78 -8.81 9.91
CA ARG A 337 -1.28 -7.44 10.02
C ARG A 337 0.21 -7.35 9.65
N GLU A 338 1.04 -8.26 10.15
CA GLU A 338 2.48 -8.25 9.86
C GLU A 338 2.78 -8.69 8.42
N GLY A 339 2.03 -9.63 7.84
CA GLY A 339 2.15 -9.96 6.41
C GLY A 339 1.83 -8.77 5.50
N ASN A 340 0.76 -8.02 5.83
CA ASN A 340 0.46 -6.78 5.12
C ASN A 340 1.52 -5.69 5.37
N ARG A 341 2.13 -5.62 6.56
CA ARG A 341 3.26 -4.71 6.84
C ARG A 341 4.46 -5.01 5.96
N LEU A 342 4.91 -6.26 5.91
CA LEU A 342 6.07 -6.66 5.12
C LEU A 342 5.82 -6.37 3.63
N ALA A 343 4.64 -6.73 3.12
CA ALA A 343 4.24 -6.43 1.74
C ALA A 343 4.27 -4.92 1.45
N PHE A 344 3.77 -4.08 2.37
CA PHE A 344 3.84 -2.62 2.23
C PHE A 344 5.28 -2.09 2.23
N LEU A 345 6.18 -2.73 2.98
CA LEU A 345 7.59 -2.35 3.10
C LEU A 345 8.47 -2.94 1.98
N GLY A 346 7.91 -3.75 1.08
CA GLY A 346 8.66 -4.45 0.03
C GLY A 346 9.44 -5.67 0.50
N ILE A 347 9.29 -6.08 1.77
CA ILE A 347 9.94 -7.26 2.34
C ILE A 347 9.15 -8.51 1.92
N ALA A 348 9.83 -9.48 1.31
CA ALA A 348 9.18 -10.65 0.75
C ALA A 348 8.48 -11.51 1.83
N THR A 349 7.22 -11.84 1.56
CA THR A 349 6.35 -12.73 2.36
C THR A 349 5.25 -13.24 1.43
N PRO A 350 4.68 -14.44 1.64
CA PRO A 350 3.49 -14.84 0.90
C PRO A 350 2.38 -13.81 1.07
N LYS A 351 1.69 -13.46 -0.02
CA LYS A 351 0.60 -12.48 0.02
C LYS A 351 -0.51 -12.99 0.96
N PRO A 352 -0.88 -12.24 2.01
CA PRO A 352 -2.02 -12.58 2.84
C PRO A 352 -3.32 -12.30 2.08
N LEU A 353 -4.13 -13.33 1.86
CA LEU A 353 -5.34 -13.24 1.03
C LEU A 353 -6.59 -13.03 1.89
N ALA A 354 -6.72 -13.79 2.97
CA ALA A 354 -7.89 -13.75 3.83
C ALA A 354 -7.61 -14.16 5.28
N LEU A 355 -8.44 -13.64 6.17
CA LEU A 355 -8.45 -13.91 7.60
C LEU A 355 -9.88 -14.16 8.08
N LEU A 356 -10.06 -15.21 8.88
CA LEU A 356 -11.29 -15.42 9.65
C LEU A 356 -10.95 -15.68 11.12
N GLU A 357 -11.35 -14.78 12.01
CA GLU A 357 -11.33 -15.00 13.46
C GLU A 357 -12.76 -15.27 13.93
N GLN A 358 -13.03 -16.48 14.40
CA GLN A 358 -14.34 -16.82 14.95
C GLN A 358 -14.46 -16.40 16.41
N ARG A 359 -15.66 -15.97 16.78
CA ARG A 359 -15.97 -15.43 18.11
C ARG A 359 -17.31 -15.96 18.62
N PHE A 360 -17.52 -15.85 19.92
CA PHE A 360 -18.83 -16.01 20.55
C PHE A 360 -18.99 -14.85 21.53
N PHE A 361 -19.89 -13.91 21.26
CA PHE A 361 -20.02 -12.66 22.03
C PHE A 361 -18.67 -11.96 22.28
N TRP A 362 -17.91 -11.68 21.21
CA TRP A 362 -16.57 -11.07 21.21
C TRP A 362 -15.44 -11.95 21.77
N LEU A 363 -15.78 -13.06 22.42
CA LEU A 363 -14.80 -14.01 22.95
C LEU A 363 -14.20 -14.82 21.80
N ARG A 364 -12.90 -14.68 21.59
CA ARG A 364 -12.20 -15.30 20.46
C ARG A 364 -12.08 -16.81 20.60
N ARG A 365 -12.19 -17.52 19.48
CA ARG A 365 -12.06 -18.97 19.36
C ARG A 365 -10.95 -19.31 18.36
N ARG A 366 -11.26 -20.17 17.39
CA ARG A 366 -10.39 -20.54 16.27
C ARG A 366 -10.24 -19.38 15.30
N ALA A 367 -9.07 -19.31 14.68
CA ALA A 367 -8.80 -18.33 13.64
C ALA A 367 -8.02 -18.96 12.49
N TYR A 368 -8.24 -18.47 11.28
CA TYR A 368 -7.70 -18.97 10.03
C TYR A 368 -7.02 -17.84 9.28
N LEU A 369 -5.83 -18.10 8.76
CA LEU A 369 -5.14 -17.25 7.81
C LEU A 369 -4.97 -18.02 6.51
N VAL A 370 -5.32 -17.40 5.39
CA VAL A 370 -5.08 -17.92 4.04
C VAL A 370 -4.06 -17.04 3.36
N THR A 371 -3.01 -17.66 2.82
CA THR A 371 -1.97 -16.98 2.05
C THR A 371 -1.75 -17.68 0.71
N GLU A 372 -1.02 -17.02 -0.18
CA GLU A 372 -0.42 -17.69 -1.32
C GLU A 372 0.53 -18.80 -0.87
N TYR A 373 0.72 -19.77 -1.76
CA TYR A 373 1.68 -20.86 -1.60
C TYR A 373 3.02 -20.48 -2.22
N LEU A 374 4.11 -20.72 -1.47
CA LEU A 374 5.46 -20.61 -1.99
C LEU A 374 5.93 -21.99 -2.47
N PRO A 375 6.26 -22.16 -3.76
CA PRO A 375 6.69 -23.45 -4.29
C PRO A 375 8.17 -23.76 -4.04
N GLY A 376 8.99 -22.74 -3.74
CA GLY A 376 10.42 -22.92 -3.55
C GLY A 376 10.79 -23.59 -2.22
N PRO A 377 12.05 -24.03 -2.07
CA PRO A 377 12.54 -24.68 -0.86
C PRO A 377 12.72 -23.66 0.28
N ASP A 378 12.70 -24.15 1.52
CA ASP A 378 13.21 -23.37 2.64
C ASP A 378 14.75 -23.28 2.59
N ILE A 379 15.35 -22.32 3.30
CA ILE A 379 16.80 -22.10 3.25
C ILE A 379 17.62 -23.30 3.74
N ILE A 380 17.05 -24.16 4.61
CA ILE A 380 17.75 -25.35 5.09
C ILE A 380 17.88 -26.34 3.94
N GLU A 381 16.77 -26.63 3.26
CA GLU A 381 16.75 -27.48 2.08
C GLU A 381 17.63 -26.89 0.97
N ARG A 382 17.50 -25.57 0.71
CA ARG A 382 18.22 -24.90 -0.37
C ARG A 382 19.73 -24.92 -0.16
N PHE A 383 20.19 -24.71 1.08
CA PHE A 383 21.61 -24.64 1.39
C PHE A 383 22.23 -25.95 1.86
N ALA A 384 21.44 -27.02 2.02
CA ALA A 384 21.95 -28.34 2.39
C ALA A 384 23.16 -28.82 1.54
N PRO A 385 23.18 -28.62 0.20
CA PRO A 385 24.33 -29.04 -0.62
C PRO A 385 25.63 -28.25 -0.38
N PHE A 386 25.54 -27.07 0.25
CA PHE A 386 26.66 -26.13 0.39
C PHE A 386 27.19 -26.04 1.83
N VAL A 387 26.65 -26.84 2.76
CA VAL A 387 27.03 -26.77 4.19
C VAL A 387 28.54 -26.94 4.37
N ASP A 388 29.12 -27.95 3.71
CA ASP A 388 30.55 -28.27 3.84
C ASP A 388 31.44 -27.40 2.96
N SER A 389 31.02 -27.01 1.75
CA SER A 389 31.87 -26.19 0.86
C SER A 389 31.80 -24.69 1.19
N GLY A 390 30.66 -24.21 1.70
CA GLY A 390 30.36 -22.78 1.84
C GLY A 390 30.01 -22.09 0.52
N GLU A 391 29.94 -22.82 -0.59
CA GLU A 391 29.75 -22.29 -1.96
C GLU A 391 28.27 -22.11 -2.32
N ALA A 392 27.48 -21.53 -1.39
CA ALA A 392 26.10 -21.17 -1.70
C ALA A 392 26.06 -20.09 -2.80
N PRO A 393 25.04 -20.07 -3.67
CA PRO A 393 24.97 -19.11 -4.77
C PRO A 393 25.05 -17.66 -4.29
N GLU A 394 25.95 -16.87 -4.89
CA GLU A 394 26.22 -15.49 -4.44
C GLU A 394 24.98 -14.60 -4.51
N SER A 395 24.12 -14.78 -5.51
CA SER A 395 22.85 -14.05 -5.63
C SER A 395 21.90 -14.31 -4.44
N GLU A 396 21.88 -15.54 -3.93
CA GLU A 396 21.05 -15.93 -2.78
C GLU A 396 21.63 -15.40 -1.47
N LEU A 397 22.95 -15.39 -1.34
CA LEU A 397 23.61 -14.78 -0.19
C LEU A 397 23.41 -13.25 -0.18
N LEU A 398 23.52 -12.57 -1.33
CA LEU A 398 23.21 -11.15 -1.45
C LEU A 398 21.74 -10.84 -1.14
N ALA A 399 20.81 -11.71 -1.55
CA ALA A 399 19.40 -11.58 -1.17
C ALA A 399 19.21 -11.72 0.35
N LEU A 400 20.01 -12.56 1.01
CA LEU A 400 19.99 -12.72 2.46
C LEU A 400 20.53 -11.48 3.17
N ASP A 401 21.64 -10.91 2.67
CA ASP A 401 22.22 -9.66 3.18
C ASP A 401 21.20 -8.52 3.10
N ARG A 402 20.52 -8.39 1.95
CA ARG A 402 19.44 -7.42 1.73
C ARG A 402 18.31 -7.61 2.72
N LEU A 403 17.82 -8.84 2.91
CA LEU A 403 16.74 -9.11 3.86
C LEU A 403 17.10 -8.66 5.28
N PHE A 404 18.31 -8.99 5.77
CA PHE A 404 18.75 -8.58 7.10
C PHE A 404 18.90 -7.06 7.21
N ALA A 405 19.44 -6.40 6.18
CA ALA A 405 19.52 -4.95 6.12
C ALA A 405 18.12 -4.29 6.18
N GLU A 406 17.14 -4.84 5.45
CA GLU A 406 15.75 -4.38 5.48
C GLU A 406 15.12 -4.55 6.87
N LEU A 407 15.28 -5.72 7.50
CA LEU A 407 14.77 -5.96 8.86
C LEU A 407 15.39 -5.01 9.89
N ILE A 408 16.69 -4.72 9.80
CA ILE A 408 17.38 -3.76 10.67
C ILE A 408 16.86 -2.35 10.45
N ARG A 409 16.80 -1.91 9.20
CA ARG A 409 16.33 -0.57 8.81
C ARG A 409 14.90 -0.32 9.30
N GLU A 410 14.00 -1.29 9.10
CA GLU A 410 12.61 -1.19 9.54
C GLU A 410 12.41 -1.50 11.03
N ARG A 411 13.48 -1.93 11.72
CA ARG A 411 13.53 -2.38 13.12
C ARG A 411 12.49 -3.48 13.39
N ILE A 412 12.48 -4.48 12.53
CA ILE A 412 11.58 -5.63 12.59
C ILE A 412 12.36 -6.86 13.06
N SER A 413 11.89 -7.45 14.16
CA SER A 413 12.32 -8.78 14.61
C SER A 413 11.27 -9.81 14.20
N HIS A 414 11.70 -10.96 13.68
CA HIS A 414 10.83 -12.09 13.39
C HIS A 414 10.32 -12.79 14.65
N GLY A 415 11.14 -12.91 15.70
CA GLY A 415 10.79 -13.53 16.97
C GLY A 415 10.85 -15.07 16.97
N ASP A 416 10.70 -15.69 15.80
CA ASP A 416 10.92 -17.14 15.58
C ASP A 416 11.86 -17.40 14.38
N PHE A 417 12.98 -16.68 14.23
CA PHE A 417 13.79 -16.75 13.00
C PHE A 417 14.65 -18.04 12.87
N LYS A 418 14.03 -19.15 12.49
CA LYS A 418 14.69 -20.41 12.10
C LYS A 418 14.64 -20.57 10.57
N GLY A 419 15.51 -21.40 9.99
CA GLY A 419 15.63 -21.50 8.53
C GLY A 419 14.36 -22.01 7.84
N HIS A 420 13.61 -22.91 8.47
CA HIS A 420 12.30 -23.36 7.97
C HIS A 420 11.22 -22.27 7.88
N ASN A 421 11.49 -21.04 8.32
CA ASN A 421 10.59 -19.89 8.16
C ASN A 421 11.06 -18.95 7.03
N LEU A 422 12.05 -19.34 6.24
CA LEU A 422 12.64 -18.54 5.16
C LEU A 422 12.68 -19.34 3.86
N PHE A 423 11.96 -18.88 2.84
CA PHE A 423 11.74 -19.60 1.58
C PHE A 423 12.32 -18.86 0.39
N TRP A 424 12.95 -19.57 -0.54
CA TRP A 424 13.45 -18.98 -1.78
C TRP A 424 12.30 -18.82 -2.78
N HIS A 425 12.04 -17.61 -3.25
CA HIS A 425 11.01 -17.35 -4.26
C HIS A 425 11.29 -16.04 -5.01
N GLU A 426 11.24 -16.09 -6.36
CA GLU A 426 11.42 -14.92 -7.23
C GLU A 426 12.66 -14.08 -6.87
N ASP A 427 13.82 -14.75 -6.82
CA ASP A 427 15.13 -14.14 -6.50
C ASP A 427 15.21 -13.43 -5.13
N ARG A 428 14.31 -13.79 -4.20
CA ARG A 428 14.25 -13.23 -2.84
C ARG A 428 13.99 -14.30 -1.79
N TRP A 429 14.40 -13.98 -0.56
CA TRP A 429 14.05 -14.76 0.62
C TRP A 429 12.75 -14.25 1.26
N ALA A 430 11.70 -15.05 1.19
CA ALA A 430 10.38 -14.74 1.74
C ALA A 430 10.20 -15.29 3.16
N LEU A 431 9.76 -14.43 4.08
CA LEU A 431 9.48 -14.79 5.47
C LEU A 431 8.08 -15.40 5.62
N ILE A 432 7.96 -16.45 6.43
CA ILE A 432 6.70 -17.05 6.84
C ILE A 432 6.61 -17.17 8.36
N ASP A 433 5.46 -17.58 8.89
CA ASP A 433 5.21 -17.72 10.34
C ASP A 433 5.38 -16.42 11.15
N LEU A 434 4.66 -15.39 10.70
CA LEU A 434 4.75 -14.02 11.24
C LEU A 434 3.96 -13.81 12.55
N ASP A 435 3.64 -14.87 13.30
CA ASP A 435 2.77 -14.78 14.47
C ASP A 435 3.45 -14.19 15.72
N SER A 436 4.79 -14.12 15.69
CA SER A 436 5.67 -13.61 16.76
C SER A 436 6.48 -12.39 16.34
N MET A 437 6.28 -11.92 15.09
CA MET A 437 6.99 -10.77 14.52
C MET A 437 6.68 -9.47 15.28
N CYS A 438 7.60 -8.52 15.28
CA CYS A 438 7.38 -7.24 15.94
C CYS A 438 8.17 -6.14 15.26
N GLN A 439 7.50 -5.01 14.98
CA GLN A 439 8.19 -3.75 14.68
C GLN A 439 8.45 -2.97 15.96
N HIS A 440 9.70 -2.55 16.15
CA HIS A 440 10.18 -1.86 17.34
C HIS A 440 10.21 -0.34 17.15
N ALA A 441 9.81 0.40 18.19
CA ALA A 441 9.77 1.86 18.16
C ALA A 441 11.15 2.51 18.38
N SER A 442 12.10 1.80 19.00
CA SER A 442 13.44 2.28 19.32
C SER A 442 14.51 1.22 19.02
N LEU A 443 15.76 1.68 18.83
CA LEU A 443 16.90 0.76 18.71
C LEU A 443 17.13 -0.03 20.00
N SER A 444 16.82 0.53 21.17
CA SER A 444 17.00 -0.13 22.46
C SER A 444 16.12 -1.37 22.63
N SER A 445 14.88 -1.38 22.11
CA SER A 445 14.04 -2.58 22.12
C SER A 445 14.38 -3.53 20.98
N PHE A 446 14.80 -3.01 19.83
CA PHE A 446 15.13 -3.79 18.65
C PHE A 446 16.43 -4.59 18.79
N ALA A 447 17.53 -3.96 19.21
CA ALA A 447 18.86 -4.57 19.26
C ALA A 447 18.90 -5.93 19.99
N PRO A 448 18.32 -6.11 21.20
CA PRO A 448 18.30 -7.42 21.84
C PRO A 448 17.39 -8.44 21.13
N ALA A 449 16.33 -7.99 20.43
CA ALA A 449 15.47 -8.87 19.65
C ALA A 449 16.19 -9.36 18.38
N TYR A 450 16.88 -8.45 17.68
CA TYR A 450 17.73 -8.76 16.55
C TYR A 450 18.82 -9.77 16.90
N ALA A 451 19.53 -9.56 18.02
CA ALA A 451 20.57 -10.47 18.47
C ALA A 451 20.04 -11.90 18.70
N ARG A 452 18.82 -12.03 19.26
CA ARG A 452 18.16 -13.33 19.43
C ARG A 452 17.77 -13.98 18.11
N ASP A 453 17.23 -13.19 17.18
CA ASP A 453 16.85 -13.68 15.85
C ASP A 453 18.07 -14.13 15.06
N ARG A 454 19.14 -13.32 14.99
CA ARG A 454 20.40 -13.69 14.35
C ARG A 454 20.98 -14.95 14.98
N ALA A 455 21.08 -15.02 16.31
CA ALA A 455 21.60 -16.21 16.98
C ALA A 455 20.75 -17.46 16.69
N ARG A 456 19.42 -17.33 16.63
CA ARG A 456 18.52 -18.43 16.29
C ARG A 456 18.64 -18.86 14.84
N PHE A 457 18.86 -17.92 13.93
CA PHE A 457 19.11 -18.18 12.52
C PHE A 457 20.46 -18.87 12.30
N MET A 458 21.52 -18.47 13.01
CA MET A 458 22.83 -19.10 12.88
C MET A 458 22.85 -20.56 13.39
N ARG A 459 21.99 -20.92 14.36
CA ARG A 459 21.86 -22.31 14.88
C ARG A 459 21.34 -23.33 13.88
N ASN A 460 20.95 -22.91 12.68
CA ASN A 460 20.53 -23.82 11.61
C ASN A 460 21.69 -24.68 11.08
N TRP A 461 22.94 -24.24 11.25
CA TRP A 461 24.13 -24.95 10.75
C TRP A 461 25.18 -25.13 11.86
N PRO A 462 26.03 -26.18 11.80
CA PRO A 462 27.14 -26.34 12.73
C PRO A 462 28.13 -25.17 12.63
N GLU A 463 28.62 -24.66 13.77
CA GLU A 463 29.58 -23.54 13.80
C GLU A 463 30.91 -23.86 13.08
N SER A 464 31.25 -25.15 12.97
CA SER A 464 32.44 -25.63 12.27
C SER A 464 32.28 -25.73 10.75
N SER A 465 31.07 -25.56 10.22
CA SER A 465 30.81 -25.66 8.77
C SER A 465 31.29 -24.41 8.02
N HIS A 466 31.74 -24.57 6.77
CA HIS A 466 32.16 -23.45 5.94
C HIS A 466 31.00 -22.48 5.65
N LEU A 467 29.79 -23.01 5.42
CA LEU A 467 28.60 -22.19 5.22
C LEU A 467 28.28 -21.29 6.42
N TYR A 468 28.40 -21.81 7.65
CA TYR A 468 28.19 -20.99 8.85
C TYR A 468 29.15 -19.80 8.88
N GLN A 469 30.44 -20.03 8.57
CA GLN A 469 31.45 -18.98 8.59
C GLN A 469 31.17 -17.90 7.53
N VAL A 470 30.79 -18.32 6.32
CA VAL A 470 30.40 -17.40 5.24
C VAL A 470 29.21 -16.53 5.68
N ILE A 471 28.15 -17.13 6.22
CA ILE A 471 26.96 -16.39 6.67
C ILE A 471 27.30 -15.48 7.86
N ASP A 472 28.08 -15.93 8.85
CA ASP A 472 28.43 -15.12 10.03
C ASP A 472 29.24 -13.87 9.66
N GLN A 473 30.10 -13.96 8.65
CA GLN A 473 30.90 -12.84 8.15
C GLN A 473 30.05 -11.79 7.44
N ARG A 474 29.01 -12.22 6.72
CA ARG A 474 28.14 -11.32 5.95
C ARG A 474 27.07 -10.67 6.83
N LEU A 475 26.44 -11.44 7.71
CA LEU A 475 25.30 -10.94 8.49
C LEU A 475 25.74 -9.94 9.58
N PRO A 476 25.10 -8.75 9.65
CA PRO A 476 25.42 -7.72 10.64
C PRO A 476 25.45 -8.29 12.07
N LYS A 477 26.57 -8.13 12.79
CA LYS A 477 26.69 -8.68 14.15
C LYS A 477 25.83 -7.92 15.17
N THR A 478 25.59 -6.64 14.91
CA THR A 478 24.77 -5.78 15.74
C THR A 478 23.83 -4.93 14.88
N ALA A 479 22.70 -4.53 15.47
CA ALA A 479 21.74 -3.64 14.85
C ALA A 479 22.25 -2.20 14.61
N HIS A 480 23.50 -1.89 14.98
CA HIS A 480 24.10 -0.57 14.88
C HIS A 480 24.94 -0.37 13.60
N SER A 481 25.19 -1.43 12.84
CA SER A 481 26.27 -1.48 11.84
C SER A 481 25.90 -1.02 10.42
N THR A 482 24.71 -0.47 10.18
CA THR A 482 24.27 -0.01 8.84
C THR A 482 24.18 1.52 8.71
N GLN A 483 25.15 2.24 9.28
CA GLN A 483 25.49 3.59 8.83
C GLN A 483 26.88 3.53 8.20
N ALA A 484 26.93 3.05 6.96
CA ALA A 484 28.07 3.20 6.07
C ALA A 484 27.50 3.50 4.68
#